data_AF-A0A0A2V0Q9-F1
#
_entry.id   AF-A0A0A2V0Q9-F1
#
_cell.length_a   1.000
_cell.length_b   1.000
_cell.length_c   1.000
_cell.angle_alpha   90.00
_cell.angle_beta   90.00
_cell.angle_gamma   90.00
#
_symmetry.space_group_name_H-M   'P 1'
#
loop_
_entity.id
_entity.type
_entity.pdbx_description
1 polymer ?
#
loop_
_entity_poly.entity_id
_entity_poly.type
_entity_poly.pdbx_seq_one_letter_code
_entity_poly.pdbx_strand_id
1 'polypeptide(L)'
;MSNKTPAYILSVTAGPTYNSSTHNPVTVNSPVPHLIETEHATIDLRVRIQDFTGLPRTSPRTSPYFSHPIHRNDQYSIAISLVPKHAVGGTDLVFGNDFDHPIRHNLPPGTNKALKIVKWTIDPGLEGDAYTDRPYLYGPALSSWNFLRVCDVVEGGRNWKVEEEVIQEGGEGGGEEVRRKLDIPDDAVRRRKFFLDKANRERFVFEEGRLYKADFGNGYLGFNGEFHEI
;
A
#
# COMPACT_ATOMS: atom_id res chain seq x y z
N MET A 1 7.63 -14.29 33.11
CA MET A 1 7.06 -13.74 31.86
C MET A 1 5.59 -13.55 32.11
N SER A 2 5.09 -12.32 32.03
CA SER A 2 3.67 -12.04 32.20
C SER A 2 2.96 -12.53 30.93
N ASN A 3 2.37 -13.73 30.94
CA ASN A 3 1.42 -14.16 29.89
C ASN A 3 0.14 -13.34 30.05
N LYS A 4 0.12 -12.10 29.59
CA LYS A 4 -1.12 -11.32 29.52
C LYS A 4 -1.71 -11.50 28.14
N THR A 5 -2.89 -12.08 28.07
CA THR A 5 -3.68 -12.16 26.83
C THR A 5 -3.79 -10.75 26.21
N PRO A 6 -3.54 -10.58 24.90
CA PRO A 6 -3.70 -9.28 24.24
C PRO A 6 -5.12 -8.74 24.49
N ALA A 7 -5.25 -7.47 24.88
CA ALA A 7 -6.57 -6.86 25.09
C ALA A 7 -7.36 -6.72 23.78
N TYR A 8 -6.64 -6.71 22.65
CA TYR A 8 -7.20 -6.53 21.32
C TYR A 8 -6.71 -7.60 20.35
N ILE A 9 -7.56 -7.95 19.39
CA ILE A 9 -7.24 -8.83 18.26
C ILE A 9 -7.36 -8.06 16.96
N LEU A 10 -6.35 -8.15 16.10
CA LEU A 10 -6.39 -7.50 14.79
C LEU A 10 -7.38 -8.21 13.87
N SER A 11 -8.28 -7.45 13.25
CA SER A 11 -9.14 -7.90 12.15
C SER A 11 -8.86 -7.04 10.94
N VAL A 12 -8.62 -7.67 9.79
CA VAL A 12 -8.39 -6.97 8.52
C VAL A 12 -9.61 -7.14 7.64
N THR A 13 -10.21 -6.03 7.25
CA THR A 13 -11.33 -6.01 6.29
C THR A 13 -11.00 -5.06 5.15
N ALA A 14 -11.56 -5.29 3.97
CA ALA A 14 -11.37 -4.44 2.81
C ALA A 14 -12.67 -4.29 2.03
N GLY A 15 -12.85 -3.12 1.43
CA GLY A 15 -14.01 -2.79 0.60
C GLY A 15 -13.74 -1.57 -0.27
N PRO A 16 -14.70 -1.21 -1.13
CA PRO A 16 -14.54 -0.16 -2.13
C PRO A 16 -14.68 1.27 -1.57
N THR A 17 -15.15 1.43 -0.33
CA THR A 17 -15.43 2.73 0.30
C THR A 17 -15.10 2.68 1.79
N TYR A 18 -15.10 3.80 2.52
CA TYR A 18 -14.94 3.82 3.98
C TYR A 18 -16.12 3.21 4.75
N ASN A 19 -17.25 2.92 4.11
CA ASN A 19 -18.37 2.28 4.78
C ASN A 19 -18.02 0.82 5.09
N SER A 20 -17.73 0.54 6.37
CA SER A 20 -17.37 -0.80 6.85
C SER A 20 -18.45 -1.86 6.59
N SER A 21 -19.71 -1.48 6.38
CA SER A 21 -20.76 -2.42 5.99
C SER A 21 -20.57 -2.99 4.58
N THR A 22 -19.71 -2.38 3.77
CA THR A 22 -19.34 -2.84 2.42
C THR A 22 -18.05 -3.67 2.42
N HIS A 23 -17.40 -3.82 3.57
CA HIS A 23 -16.14 -4.54 3.66
C HIS A 23 -16.37 -6.04 3.89
N ASN A 24 -15.45 -6.84 3.36
CA ASN A 24 -15.34 -8.26 3.64
C ASN A 24 -14.05 -8.55 4.41
N PRO A 25 -14.01 -9.58 5.27
CA PRO A 25 -12.77 -10.03 5.90
C PRO A 25 -11.71 -10.40 4.86
N VAL A 26 -10.47 -9.97 5.10
CA VAL A 26 -9.31 -10.34 4.29
C VAL A 26 -8.65 -11.55 4.93
N THR A 27 -8.47 -12.63 4.16
CA THR A 27 -7.64 -13.76 4.57
C THR A 27 -6.17 -13.35 4.49
N VAL A 28 -5.63 -12.83 5.59
CA VAL A 28 -4.24 -12.36 5.66
C VAL A 28 -3.27 -13.51 5.32
N ASN A 29 -2.18 -13.20 4.61
CA ASN A 29 -1.18 -14.17 4.14
C ASN A 29 -1.69 -15.23 3.15
N SER A 30 -2.92 -15.09 2.64
CA SER A 30 -3.46 -15.97 1.60
C SER A 30 -2.77 -15.73 0.25
N PRO A 31 -2.47 -16.80 -0.53
CA PRO A 31 -2.02 -16.65 -1.92
C PRO A 31 -3.15 -16.11 -2.82
N VAL A 32 -4.41 -16.37 -2.45
CA VAL A 32 -5.61 -15.88 -3.12
C VAL A 32 -5.86 -14.42 -2.70
N PRO A 33 -5.90 -13.46 -3.64
CA PRO A 33 -6.13 -12.06 -3.32
C PRO A 33 -7.59 -11.78 -3.01
N HIS A 34 -7.82 -10.70 -2.27
CA HIS A 34 -9.12 -10.11 -2.04
C HIS A 34 -9.49 -9.19 -3.22
N LEU A 35 -10.56 -9.51 -3.93
CA LEU A 35 -11.02 -8.71 -5.08
C LEU A 35 -11.82 -7.50 -4.58
N ILE A 36 -11.46 -6.32 -5.07
CA ILE A 36 -12.23 -5.09 -4.91
C ILE A 36 -12.58 -4.60 -6.32
N GLU A 37 -13.88 -4.49 -6.59
CA GLU A 37 -14.41 -4.03 -7.85
C GLU A 37 -15.13 -2.71 -7.62
N THR A 38 -14.76 -1.67 -8.37
CA THR A 38 -15.37 -0.33 -8.29
C THR A 38 -15.76 0.15 -9.68
N GLU A 39 -16.47 1.27 -9.78
CA GLU A 39 -16.67 1.94 -11.09
C GLU A 39 -15.35 2.46 -11.69
N HIS A 40 -14.31 2.63 -10.85
CA HIS A 40 -13.06 3.26 -11.23
C HIS A 40 -11.95 2.28 -11.61
N ALA A 41 -11.94 1.10 -10.99
CA ALA A 41 -10.88 0.11 -11.16
C ALA A 41 -11.29 -1.29 -10.69
N THR A 42 -10.59 -2.29 -11.22
CA THR A 42 -10.51 -3.65 -10.66
C THR A 42 -9.20 -3.79 -9.88
N ILE A 43 -9.29 -4.28 -8.64
CA ILE A 43 -8.17 -4.36 -7.71
C ILE A 43 -8.07 -5.76 -7.10
N ASP A 44 -6.89 -6.37 -7.21
CA ASP A 44 -6.52 -7.52 -6.39
C ASP A 44 -5.65 -7.04 -5.22
N LEU A 45 -6.20 -7.13 -4.01
CA LEU A 45 -5.51 -6.80 -2.77
C LEU A 45 -4.93 -8.05 -2.11
N ARG A 46 -3.68 -8.00 -1.70
CA ARG A 46 -3.09 -8.97 -0.76
C ARG A 46 -2.54 -8.24 0.45
N VAL A 47 -2.99 -8.67 1.62
CA VAL A 47 -2.45 -8.22 2.89
C VAL A 47 -1.64 -9.36 3.49
N ARG A 48 -0.38 -9.09 3.79
CA ARG A 48 0.53 -10.03 4.42
C ARG A 48 1.03 -9.41 5.72
N ILE A 49 1.06 -10.19 6.78
CA ILE A 49 1.56 -9.79 8.10
C ILE A 49 2.39 -10.95 8.62
N GLN A 50 3.67 -10.70 8.91
CA GLN A 50 4.55 -11.72 9.44
C GLN A 50 4.02 -12.18 10.80
N ASP A 51 4.10 -13.47 11.13
CA ASP A 51 3.64 -14.04 12.41
C ASP A 51 2.17 -13.76 12.82
N PHE A 52 1.29 -13.46 11.85
CA PHE A 52 -0.11 -13.08 12.06
C PHE A 52 -0.87 -13.97 13.06
N THR A 53 -1.56 -13.32 14.01
CA THR A 53 -2.38 -13.97 15.05
C THR A 53 -3.83 -13.45 15.13
N GLY A 54 -4.24 -12.66 14.13
CA GLY A 54 -5.53 -11.97 14.09
C GLY A 54 -6.71 -12.80 13.56
N LEU A 55 -7.72 -12.09 13.05
CA LEU A 55 -8.93 -12.64 12.43
C LEU A 55 -8.90 -12.47 10.88
N PRO A 56 -9.43 -13.44 10.11
CA PRO A 56 -9.97 -14.72 10.59
C PRO A 56 -8.84 -15.64 11.10
N ARG A 57 -9.12 -16.44 12.15
CA ARG A 57 -8.13 -17.35 12.76
C ARG A 57 -7.61 -18.44 11.81
N THR A 58 -8.31 -18.64 10.69
CA THR A 58 -7.93 -19.56 9.61
C THR A 58 -6.88 -18.98 8.67
N SER A 59 -6.55 -17.69 8.78
CA SER A 59 -5.48 -17.06 8.02
C SER A 59 -4.13 -17.70 8.35
N PRO A 60 -3.28 -18.00 7.35
CA PRO A 60 -1.91 -18.45 7.61
C PRO A 60 -1.14 -17.47 8.50
N ARG A 61 -0.27 -18.01 9.37
CA ARG A 61 0.58 -17.19 10.24
C ARG A 61 1.65 -16.41 9.48
N THR A 62 2.05 -16.87 8.30
CA THR A 62 3.09 -16.25 7.46
C THR A 62 2.83 -16.54 5.99
N SER A 63 3.60 -15.91 5.10
CA SER A 63 3.56 -16.09 3.64
C SER A 63 4.99 -16.29 3.11
N PRO A 64 5.18 -17.02 1.99
CA PRO A 64 6.46 -17.10 1.28
C PRO A 64 7.12 -15.74 1.00
N TYR A 65 6.33 -14.66 0.92
CA TYR A 65 6.81 -13.28 0.79
C TYR A 65 7.92 -12.94 1.80
N PHE A 66 7.76 -13.26 3.08
CA PHE A 66 8.73 -12.92 4.13
C PHE A 66 10.01 -13.77 4.08
N SER A 67 10.03 -14.83 3.26
CA SER A 67 11.24 -15.62 3.01
C SER A 67 12.07 -15.09 1.83
N HIS A 68 11.48 -14.22 0.99
CA HIS A 68 12.14 -13.64 -0.17
C HIS A 68 13.31 -12.72 0.26
N PRO A 69 14.49 -12.77 -0.38
CA PRO A 69 15.69 -12.07 0.07
C PRO A 69 15.51 -10.58 0.37
N ILE A 70 14.70 -9.86 -0.41
CA ILE A 70 14.49 -8.41 -0.24
C ILE A 70 13.46 -8.06 0.84
N HIS A 71 12.70 -9.03 1.35
CA HIS A 71 11.58 -8.84 2.27
C HIS A 71 11.77 -9.53 3.63
N ARG A 72 12.95 -10.11 3.90
CA ARG A 72 13.23 -10.82 5.16
C ARG A 72 13.06 -9.97 6.42
N ASN A 73 13.18 -8.66 6.28
CA ASN A 73 13.04 -7.70 7.38
C ASN A 73 11.66 -7.05 7.43
N ASP A 74 10.79 -7.30 6.46
CA ASP A 74 9.46 -6.71 6.44
C ASP A 74 8.55 -7.39 7.46
N GLN A 75 7.70 -6.60 8.10
CA GLN A 75 6.71 -7.09 9.07
C GLN A 75 5.31 -7.18 8.44
N TYR A 76 5.09 -6.47 7.33
CA TYR A 76 3.84 -6.51 6.59
C TYR A 76 4.04 -6.10 5.13
N SER A 77 3.03 -6.42 4.31
CA SER A 77 2.91 -5.97 2.92
C SER A 77 1.43 -5.75 2.57
N ILE A 78 1.17 -4.67 1.84
CA ILE A 78 -0.08 -4.36 1.16
C ILE A 78 0.27 -4.32 -0.33
N ALA A 79 0.01 -5.44 -1.00
CA ALA A 79 0.25 -5.60 -2.43
C ALA A 79 -1.06 -5.40 -3.20
N ILE A 80 -0.99 -4.62 -4.27
CA ILE A 80 -2.13 -4.21 -5.09
C ILE A 80 -1.79 -4.52 -6.54
N SER A 81 -2.65 -5.29 -7.21
CA SER A 81 -2.71 -5.28 -8.67
C SER A 81 -3.94 -4.48 -9.10
N LEU A 82 -3.73 -3.39 -9.82
CA LEU A 82 -4.71 -2.38 -10.16
C LEU A 82 -4.88 -2.30 -11.69
N VAL A 83 -6.12 -2.34 -12.16
CA VAL A 83 -6.48 -2.01 -13.55
C VAL A 83 -7.48 -0.87 -13.53
N PRO A 84 -7.08 0.35 -13.93
CA PRO A 84 -8.00 1.48 -14.07
C PRO A 84 -9.03 1.23 -15.17
N LYS A 85 -10.28 1.64 -14.93
CA LYS A 85 -11.38 1.61 -15.92
C LYS A 85 -11.54 2.92 -16.68
N HIS A 86 -10.73 3.92 -16.32
CA HIS A 86 -10.57 5.18 -17.02
C HIS A 86 -9.17 5.70 -16.67
N ALA A 87 -8.64 6.62 -17.48
CA ALA A 87 -7.34 7.21 -17.22
C ALA A 87 -7.34 8.02 -15.90
N VAL A 88 -6.33 7.81 -15.05
CA VAL A 88 -6.14 8.57 -13.81
C VAL A 88 -4.81 9.32 -13.87
N GLY A 89 -4.80 10.62 -13.62
CA GLY A 89 -3.57 11.41 -13.59
C GLY A 89 -2.64 10.95 -12.46
N GLY A 90 -1.32 10.99 -12.67
CA GLY A 90 -0.32 10.56 -11.69
C GLY A 90 -0.31 11.37 -10.38
N THR A 91 -0.99 12.51 -10.36
CA THR A 91 -1.22 13.33 -9.15
C THR A 91 -2.50 12.95 -8.41
N ASP A 92 -3.44 12.27 -9.07
CA ASP A 92 -4.81 12.07 -8.57
C ASP A 92 -4.98 10.74 -7.84
N LEU A 93 -4.07 9.79 -8.04
CA LEU A 93 -4.06 8.52 -7.32
C LEU A 93 -3.22 8.65 -6.04
N VAL A 94 -3.89 8.59 -4.90
CA VAL A 94 -3.28 8.73 -3.57
C VAL A 94 -3.18 7.38 -2.85
N PHE A 95 -2.17 7.25 -2.00
CA PHE A 95 -2.01 6.14 -1.07
C PHE A 95 -1.63 6.68 0.30
N GLY A 96 -2.15 6.08 1.36
CA GLY A 96 -1.86 6.53 2.71
C GLY A 96 -2.70 5.81 3.75
N ASN A 97 -2.61 6.32 4.97
CA ASN A 97 -3.27 5.75 6.12
C ASN A 97 -4.04 6.84 6.86
N ASP A 98 -5.18 6.48 7.40
CA ASP A 98 -5.92 7.30 8.35
C ASP A 98 -6.40 6.47 9.54
N PHE A 99 -6.90 7.17 10.54
CA PHE A 99 -7.37 6.62 11.79
C PHE A 99 -8.75 7.20 12.12
N ASP A 100 -9.67 6.35 12.55
CA ASP A 100 -11.02 6.75 12.96
C ASP A 100 -11.06 7.45 14.33
N HIS A 101 -9.95 7.44 15.06
CA HIS A 101 -9.82 7.97 16.41
C HIS A 101 -8.53 8.77 16.60
N PRO A 102 -8.52 9.75 17.52
CA PRO A 102 -7.31 10.53 17.78
C PRO A 102 -6.18 9.69 18.37
N ILE A 103 -4.98 9.77 17.79
CA ILE A 103 -3.77 9.09 18.28
C ILE A 103 -2.82 10.02 19.03
N ARG A 104 -3.14 11.31 19.13
CA ARG A 104 -2.27 12.39 19.66
C ARG A 104 -1.69 12.13 21.06
N HIS A 105 -2.35 11.31 21.88
CA HIS A 105 -1.88 10.94 23.22
C HIS A 105 -0.75 9.91 23.19
N ASN A 106 -0.60 9.17 22.08
CA ASN A 106 0.46 8.18 21.86
C ASN A 106 1.61 8.72 21.00
N LEU A 107 1.48 9.95 20.49
CA LEU A 107 2.50 10.54 19.64
C LEU A 107 3.64 11.14 20.49
N PRO A 108 4.91 10.92 20.10
CA PRO A 108 6.02 11.64 20.68
C PRO A 108 5.81 13.16 20.61
N PRO A 109 6.25 13.93 21.62
CA PRO A 109 6.25 15.39 21.53
C PRO A 109 6.98 15.86 20.26
N GLY A 110 6.34 16.73 19.47
CA GLY A 110 6.93 17.31 18.27
C GLY A 110 6.58 16.62 16.95
N THR A 111 5.76 15.55 16.94
CA THR A 111 5.35 14.85 15.72
C THR A 111 4.81 15.78 14.63
N ASN A 112 4.00 16.79 14.95
CA ASN A 112 3.48 17.73 13.93
C ASN A 112 4.62 18.54 13.27
N LYS A 113 5.59 18.99 14.07
CA LYS A 113 6.77 19.70 13.54
C LYS A 113 7.61 18.77 12.67
N ALA A 114 7.78 17.51 13.07
CA ALA A 114 8.46 16.51 12.27
C ALA A 114 7.76 16.28 10.92
N LEU A 115 6.43 16.12 10.90
CA LEU A 115 5.66 16.00 9.66
C LEU A 115 5.81 17.21 8.74
N LYS A 116 5.79 18.43 9.29
CA LYS A 116 6.05 19.66 8.51
C LYS A 116 7.46 19.69 7.92
N ILE A 117 8.47 19.24 8.65
CA ILE A 117 9.86 19.14 8.14
C ILE A 117 9.94 18.10 7.03
N VAL A 118 9.36 16.91 7.22
CA VAL A 118 9.34 15.85 6.20
C VAL A 118 8.66 16.35 4.92
N LYS A 119 7.49 17.01 5.05
CA LYS A 119 6.79 17.61 3.90
C LYS A 119 7.63 18.66 3.18
N TRP A 120 8.32 19.53 3.93
CA TRP A 120 9.10 20.61 3.34
C TRP A 120 10.43 20.14 2.73
N THR A 121 11.10 19.14 3.33
CA THR A 121 12.47 18.75 2.97
C THR A 121 12.59 17.44 2.20
N ILE A 122 11.67 16.49 2.40
CA ILE A 122 11.80 15.11 1.94
C ILE A 122 10.72 14.76 0.92
N ASP A 123 9.45 14.99 1.24
CA ASP A 123 8.34 14.65 0.34
C ASP A 123 7.26 15.74 0.33
N PRO A 124 7.31 16.67 -0.64
CA PRO A 124 6.32 17.76 -0.75
C PRO A 124 4.94 17.28 -1.20
N GLY A 125 4.80 16.02 -1.61
CA GLY A 125 3.52 15.40 -1.94
C GLY A 125 2.73 14.93 -0.72
N LEU A 126 3.37 14.81 0.46
CA LEU A 126 2.69 14.36 1.67
C LEU A 126 1.71 15.40 2.20
N GLU A 127 0.50 14.96 2.52
CA GLU A 127 -0.51 15.71 3.27
C GLU A 127 -0.94 14.91 4.49
N GLY A 128 -1.03 15.57 5.64
CA GLY A 128 -1.37 14.85 6.86
C GLY A 128 -1.45 15.73 8.09
N ASP A 129 -2.28 15.30 9.03
CA ASP A 129 -2.38 15.86 10.36
C ASP A 129 -2.52 14.72 11.36
N ALA A 130 -1.52 14.58 12.25
CA ALA A 130 -1.53 13.53 13.26
C ALA A 130 -2.29 13.93 14.56
N TYR A 131 -2.72 15.20 14.68
CA TYR A 131 -3.30 15.76 15.91
C TYR A 131 -4.81 15.98 15.84
N THR A 132 -5.40 15.93 14.65
CA THR A 132 -6.86 15.95 14.46
C THR A 132 -7.54 14.73 15.12
N ASP A 133 -8.86 14.78 15.26
CA ASP A 133 -9.65 13.67 15.80
C ASP A 133 -9.74 12.48 14.85
N ARG A 134 -9.47 12.70 13.55
CA ARG A 134 -9.33 11.66 12.52
C ARG A 134 -7.97 11.80 11.84
N PRO A 135 -6.88 11.35 12.50
CA PRO A 135 -5.52 11.50 11.99
C PRO A 135 -5.35 10.88 10.61
N TYR A 136 -4.55 11.50 9.75
CA TYR A 136 -4.29 10.96 8.42
C TYR A 136 -2.91 11.36 7.89
N LEU A 137 -2.40 10.55 6.95
CA LEU A 137 -1.20 10.81 6.17
C LEU A 137 -1.36 10.18 4.79
N TYR A 138 -1.52 11.00 3.76
CA TYR A 138 -1.61 10.60 2.37
C TYR A 138 -0.48 11.20 1.54
N GLY A 139 -0.15 10.54 0.44
CA GLY A 139 0.71 11.08 -0.60
C GLY A 139 0.34 10.51 -1.97
N PRO A 140 0.96 11.01 -3.04
CA PRO A 140 0.83 10.43 -4.37
C PRO A 140 1.32 8.99 -4.34
N ALA A 141 0.52 8.06 -4.84
CA ALA A 141 0.88 6.64 -4.84
C ALA A 141 2.23 6.37 -5.53
N LEU A 142 2.52 7.13 -6.58
CA LEU A 142 3.79 7.08 -7.32
C LEU A 142 5.02 7.42 -6.49
N SER A 143 4.92 8.13 -5.37
CA SER A 143 6.04 8.34 -4.42
C SER A 143 5.89 7.50 -3.14
N SER A 144 4.67 7.06 -2.80
CA SER A 144 4.39 6.29 -1.58
C SER A 144 4.72 4.78 -1.70
N TRP A 145 4.44 4.13 -2.83
CA TRP A 145 4.65 2.69 -2.96
C TRP A 145 6.14 2.32 -2.95
N ASN A 146 6.50 1.23 -2.26
CA ASN A 146 7.88 0.75 -2.19
C ASN A 146 8.33 0.21 -3.55
N PHE A 147 7.48 -0.56 -4.22
CA PHE A 147 7.73 -1.09 -5.56
C PHE A 147 6.56 -0.77 -6.48
N LEU A 148 6.86 -0.43 -7.74
CA LEU A 148 5.88 -0.26 -8.79
C LEU A 148 6.33 -1.00 -10.05
N ARG A 149 5.48 -1.90 -10.55
CA ARG A 149 5.60 -2.50 -11.88
C ARG A 149 4.50 -1.99 -12.78
N VAL A 150 4.90 -1.41 -13.91
CA VAL A 150 3.98 -1.01 -15.00
C VAL A 150 3.92 -2.17 -15.98
N CYS A 151 2.77 -2.82 -16.14
CA CYS A 151 2.63 -4.03 -16.97
C CYS A 151 1.92 -3.71 -18.30
N ASP A 152 1.47 -4.73 -19.02
CA ASP A 152 0.69 -4.60 -20.25
C ASP A 152 -0.74 -4.08 -20.03
N VAL A 153 -1.35 -3.64 -21.13
CA VAL A 153 -2.81 -3.49 -21.22
C VAL A 153 -3.44 -4.87 -21.19
N VAL A 154 -4.42 -5.05 -20.32
CA VAL A 154 -5.17 -6.30 -20.18
C VAL A 154 -6.55 -6.11 -20.77
N GLU A 155 -6.79 -6.73 -21.93
CA GLU A 155 -8.09 -6.66 -22.59
C GLU A 155 -9.15 -7.43 -21.79
N GLY A 156 -10.32 -6.81 -21.59
CA GLY A 156 -11.54 -7.51 -21.18
C GLY A 156 -11.66 -7.92 -19.70
N GLY A 157 -11.05 -7.18 -18.77
CA GLY A 157 -11.19 -7.44 -17.33
C GLY A 157 -10.06 -8.31 -16.75
N ARG A 158 -10.36 -9.12 -15.73
CA ARG A 158 -9.38 -9.86 -14.88
C ARG A 158 -8.69 -11.05 -15.58
N ASN A 159 -8.08 -10.80 -16.74
CA ASN A 159 -7.40 -11.79 -17.58
C ASN A 159 -5.89 -11.88 -17.33
N TRP A 160 -5.35 -11.18 -16.33
CA TRP A 160 -3.94 -11.32 -15.94
C TRP A 160 -3.72 -12.49 -14.98
N LYS A 161 -2.48 -12.97 -14.91
CA LYS A 161 -2.08 -14.01 -13.95
C LYS A 161 -2.33 -13.53 -12.52
N VAL A 162 -3.20 -14.22 -11.81
CA VAL A 162 -3.54 -13.97 -10.40
C VAL A 162 -2.59 -14.72 -9.46
N GLU A 163 -1.48 -15.27 -9.95
CA GLU A 163 -0.53 -16.04 -9.14
C GLU A 163 0.10 -15.17 -8.04
N GLU A 164 0.46 -15.78 -6.91
CA GLU A 164 1.21 -15.09 -5.87
C GLU A 164 2.62 -14.81 -6.38
N GLU A 165 3.00 -13.54 -6.38
CA GLU A 165 4.35 -13.10 -6.73
C GLU A 165 4.88 -12.06 -5.74
N VAL A 166 6.20 -11.91 -5.75
CA VAL A 166 6.88 -10.77 -5.17
C VAL A 166 6.96 -9.67 -6.24
N ILE A 167 6.25 -8.56 -5.99
CA ILE A 167 6.26 -7.41 -6.89
C ILE A 167 7.63 -6.74 -6.79
N GLN A 168 8.27 -6.53 -7.94
CA GLN A 168 9.54 -5.84 -8.08
C GLN A 168 9.35 -4.63 -8.99
N GLU A 169 10.16 -3.60 -8.75
CA GLU A 169 10.19 -2.39 -9.58
C GLU A 169 10.52 -2.73 -11.04
N GLY A 170 9.88 -2.03 -11.98
CA GLY A 170 10.24 -2.13 -13.39
C GLY A 170 9.05 -1.96 -14.33
N GLY A 171 9.25 -2.32 -15.59
CA GLY A 171 8.20 -2.51 -16.57
C GLY A 171 7.97 -4.00 -16.84
N GLU A 172 6.86 -4.31 -17.51
CA GLU A 172 6.59 -5.62 -18.08
C GLU A 172 5.83 -5.39 -19.40
N GLY A 173 6.29 -6.03 -20.46
CA GLY A 173 5.74 -5.83 -21.81
C GLY A 173 5.79 -4.35 -22.25
N GLY A 174 4.67 -3.82 -22.71
CA GLY A 174 4.50 -2.43 -23.11
C GLY A 174 4.72 -1.42 -21.98
N GLY A 175 4.69 -1.84 -20.72
CA GLY A 175 5.00 -0.97 -19.59
C GLY A 175 6.46 -0.51 -19.54
N GLU A 176 7.39 -1.26 -20.14
CA GLU A 176 8.79 -0.83 -20.29
C GLU A 176 8.93 0.41 -21.18
N GLU A 177 8.13 0.48 -22.26
CA GLU A 177 8.10 1.66 -23.14
C GLU A 177 7.53 2.87 -22.40
N VAL A 178 6.48 2.70 -21.60
CA VAL A 178 5.90 3.77 -20.77
C VAL A 178 6.97 4.36 -19.85
N ARG A 179 7.74 3.51 -19.18
CA ARG A 179 8.81 3.93 -18.27
C ARG A 179 9.93 4.66 -19.01
N ARG A 180 10.39 4.11 -20.13
CA ARG A 180 11.45 4.72 -20.93
C ARG A 180 11.04 6.09 -21.48
N LYS A 181 9.82 6.23 -22.02
CA LYS A 181 9.32 7.51 -22.57
C LYS A 181 9.23 8.62 -21.53
N LEU A 182 9.01 8.27 -20.27
CA LEU A 182 8.87 9.21 -19.16
C LEU A 182 10.16 9.36 -18.34
N ASP A 183 11.26 8.71 -18.75
CA ASP A 183 12.53 8.67 -18.03
C ASP A 183 12.40 8.17 -16.57
N ILE A 184 11.46 7.25 -16.33
CA ILE A 184 11.22 6.70 -14.99
C ILE A 184 12.41 5.80 -14.61
N PRO A 185 13.11 6.07 -13.49
CA PRO A 185 14.25 5.26 -13.09
C PRO A 185 13.88 3.80 -12.75
N ASP A 186 14.71 2.84 -13.15
CA ASP A 186 14.49 1.39 -12.90
C ASP A 186 14.66 0.95 -11.44
N ASP A 187 15.33 1.76 -10.63
CA ASP A 187 15.49 1.52 -9.20
C ASP A 187 14.34 2.14 -8.40
N ALA A 188 13.80 1.38 -7.44
CA ALA A 188 12.64 1.75 -6.65
C ALA A 188 12.86 3.05 -5.84
N VAL A 189 14.07 3.23 -5.28
CA VAL A 189 14.40 4.43 -4.49
C VAL A 189 14.43 5.66 -5.40
N ARG A 190 15.10 5.54 -6.56
CA ARG A 190 15.16 6.61 -7.55
C ARG A 190 13.79 6.91 -8.17
N ARG A 191 12.95 5.90 -8.40
CA ARG A 191 11.58 6.08 -8.89
C ARG A 191 10.71 6.85 -7.89
N ARG A 192 10.74 6.52 -6.60
CA ARG A 192 10.06 7.33 -5.56
C ARG A 192 10.55 8.77 -5.58
N LYS A 193 11.88 8.97 -5.60
CA LYS A 193 12.50 10.30 -5.66
C LYS A 193 12.09 11.08 -6.91
N PHE A 194 12.01 10.42 -8.07
CA PHE A 194 11.59 11.01 -9.34
C PHE A 194 10.17 11.58 -9.25
N PHE A 195 9.26 10.86 -8.59
CA PHE A 195 7.87 11.29 -8.41
C PHE A 195 7.62 12.24 -7.23
N LEU A 196 8.64 12.63 -6.47
CA LEU A 196 8.51 13.75 -5.54
C LEU A 196 8.26 15.06 -6.30
N ASP A 197 8.85 15.19 -7.48
CA ASP A 197 8.59 16.30 -8.40
C ASP A 197 7.16 16.22 -8.95
N LYS A 198 6.39 17.29 -8.74
CA LYS A 198 5.01 17.41 -9.22
C LYS A 198 4.95 17.37 -10.75
N ALA A 199 5.91 17.97 -11.46
CA ALA A 199 5.92 17.99 -12.92
C ALA A 199 6.06 16.56 -13.51
N ASN A 200 6.83 15.69 -12.84
CA ASN A 200 6.96 14.29 -13.22
C ASN A 200 5.67 13.50 -12.97
N ARG A 201 4.96 13.78 -11.87
CA ARG A 201 3.64 13.18 -11.60
C ARG A 201 2.59 13.61 -12.61
N GLU A 202 2.58 14.89 -13.00
CA GLU A 202 1.66 15.44 -14.00
C GLU A 202 1.86 14.83 -15.40
N ARG A 203 3.07 14.37 -15.72
CA ARG A 203 3.37 13.66 -16.98
C ARG A 203 2.95 12.19 -16.97
N PHE A 204 2.73 11.61 -15.80
CA PHE A 204 2.35 10.20 -15.67
C PHE A 204 0.83 10.06 -15.72
N VAL A 205 0.35 9.04 -16.42
CA VAL A 205 -1.06 8.67 -16.47
C VAL A 205 -1.16 7.18 -16.18
N PHE A 206 -2.01 6.82 -15.21
CA PHE A 206 -2.50 5.47 -15.08
C PHE A 206 -3.49 5.21 -16.21
N GLU A 207 -2.98 4.69 -17.32
CA GLU A 207 -3.74 4.35 -18.52
C GLU A 207 -4.88 3.37 -18.22
N GLU A 208 -6.05 3.63 -18.80
CA GLU A 208 -7.20 2.74 -18.78
C GLU A 208 -6.82 1.35 -19.31
N GLY A 209 -7.29 0.31 -18.62
CA GLY A 209 -7.04 -1.08 -18.99
C GLY A 209 -5.61 -1.57 -18.76
N ARG A 210 -4.65 -0.71 -18.36
CA ARG A 210 -3.30 -1.16 -18.03
C ARG A 210 -3.23 -1.74 -16.63
N LEU A 211 -2.51 -2.85 -16.51
CA LEU A 211 -2.18 -3.45 -15.22
C LEU A 211 -1.00 -2.72 -14.56
N TYR A 212 -1.20 -2.32 -13.31
CA TYR A 212 -0.17 -1.79 -12.42
C TYR A 212 -0.07 -2.71 -11.21
N LYS A 213 1.14 -3.11 -10.83
CA LYS A 213 1.38 -3.88 -9.62
C LYS A 213 2.19 -3.03 -8.66
N ALA A 214 1.72 -2.86 -7.44
CA ALA A 214 2.36 -2.07 -6.41
C ALA A 214 2.49 -2.87 -5.12
N ASP A 215 3.56 -2.63 -4.38
CA ASP A 215 3.73 -3.17 -3.03
C ASP A 215 4.14 -2.07 -2.07
N PHE A 216 3.53 -2.11 -0.88
CA PHE A 216 3.84 -1.23 0.23
C PHE A 216 4.05 -2.05 1.50
N GLY A 217 5.23 -1.96 2.09
CA GLY A 217 5.63 -2.76 3.24
C GLY A 217 6.90 -2.23 3.88
N ASN A 218 7.08 -2.48 5.17
CA ASN A 218 8.31 -2.18 5.87
C ASN A 218 8.48 -3.03 7.14
N GLY A 219 9.66 -2.95 7.73
CA GLY A 219 10.01 -3.64 8.97
C GLY A 219 9.72 -2.88 10.27
N TYR A 220 9.14 -1.67 10.21
CA TYR A 220 9.04 -0.77 11.37
C TYR A 220 7.74 -0.94 12.16
N LEU A 221 6.70 -1.51 11.56
CA LEU A 221 5.40 -1.73 12.20
C LEU A 221 5.15 -3.23 12.39
N GLY A 222 5.26 -3.69 13.64
CA GLY A 222 4.80 -5.01 14.04
C GLY A 222 3.30 -4.97 14.34
N PHE A 223 2.54 -5.89 13.74
CA PHE A 223 1.10 -6.03 13.99
C PHE A 223 0.77 -7.15 14.98
N ASN A 224 1.79 -7.88 15.46
CA ASN A 224 1.66 -8.84 16.55
C ASN A 224 2.35 -8.28 17.78
N GLY A 225 1.57 -8.06 18.83
CA GLY A 225 2.05 -7.59 20.12
C GLY A 225 0.95 -7.73 21.16
N GLU A 226 1.33 -7.84 22.43
CA GLU A 226 0.41 -7.65 23.54
C GLU A 226 -0.02 -6.17 23.54
N PHE A 227 -1.13 -5.85 22.86
CA PHE A 227 -1.77 -4.55 23.02
C PHE A 227 -2.34 -4.51 24.44
N HIS A 228 -1.75 -3.70 25.32
CA HIS A 228 -2.28 -3.44 26.65
C HIS A 228 -3.13 -2.17 26.63
N GLU A 229 -4.21 -2.13 27.43
CA GLU A 229 -4.83 -0.86 27.79
C GLU A 229 -3.77 0.02 28.49
N ILE A 230 -3.70 1.29 28.09
CA ILE A 230 -2.93 2.33 28.79
C ILE A 230 -3.84 2.94 29.86
#